data_AF-A0A7Z7CCM4-F1
#
_entry.id   AF-A0A7Z7CCM4-F1
#
_cell.length_a   1.000
_cell.length_b   1.000
_cell.length_c   1.000
_cell.angle_alpha   90.00
_cell.angle_beta   90.00
_cell.angle_gamma   90.00
#
_symmetry.space_group_name_H-M   'P 1'
#
loop_
_entity.id
_entity.type
_entity.pdbx_description
1 polymer ?
#
loop_
_entity_poly.entity_id
_entity_poly.type
_entity_poly.pdbx_seq_one_letter_code
_entity_poly.pdbx_strand_id
1 'polypeptide(L)'
;MKRAISLLLILTFVVSSASIASAKDQSARELPFDERAANMYSPLLKKSILNVTHDNKLTTTTYQSIYIPVKDIFKSTAAIITWDGKKKITTIKNQGQELILNFSGNTVLAEQNQVVIPQEWVQLKNGVSTINAFVLTYIFEYYADESDHERVEWEERLEFLDIKQTTGIAGVDRNMHVFVEFND
;
A
#
# COMPACT_ATOMS: atom_id res chain seq x y z
N MET A 1 50.23 5.90 62.48
CA MET A 1 49.38 7.05 62.07
C MET A 1 49.79 7.50 60.68
N LYS A 2 48.81 7.82 59.81
CA LYS A 2 48.92 8.37 58.42
C LYS A 2 49.33 7.31 57.37
N ARG A 3 48.47 6.65 56.56
CA ARG A 3 47.41 7.04 55.59
C ARG A 3 47.87 8.01 54.49
N ALA A 4 48.02 7.48 53.27
CA ALA A 4 47.83 8.13 51.96
C ALA A 4 47.87 7.02 50.88
N ILE A 5 46.75 6.37 50.57
CA ILE A 5 45.87 6.63 49.41
C ILE A 5 46.67 6.69 48.08
N SER A 6 46.81 5.54 47.41
CA SER A 6 47.13 5.51 45.97
C SER A 6 45.82 5.63 45.19
N LEU A 7 45.69 6.70 44.41
CA LEU A 7 44.65 6.89 43.41
C LEU A 7 44.81 5.84 42.31
N LEU A 8 43.83 4.94 42.19
CA LEU A 8 43.66 4.09 41.01
C LEU A 8 42.90 4.90 39.95
N LEU A 9 43.60 5.38 38.93
CA LEU A 9 43.01 6.08 37.79
C LEU A 9 42.41 5.01 36.86
N ILE A 10 41.12 4.71 37.00
CA ILE A 10 40.40 3.86 36.04
C ILE A 10 40.03 4.73 34.84
N LEU A 11 40.79 4.59 33.76
CA LEU A 11 40.51 5.20 32.47
C LEU A 11 39.37 4.40 31.80
N THR A 12 38.12 4.79 32.03
CA THR A 12 36.99 4.24 31.29
C THR A 12 36.98 4.80 29.88
N PHE A 13 37.50 4.04 28.91
CA PHE A 13 37.14 4.19 27.51
C PHE A 13 35.66 3.81 27.37
N VAL A 14 34.77 4.78 27.51
CA VAL A 14 33.40 4.65 27.01
C VAL A 14 33.52 4.74 25.51
N VAL A 15 33.66 3.59 24.85
CA VAL A 15 33.38 3.48 23.42
C VAL A 15 31.87 3.66 23.31
N SER A 16 31.45 4.90 23.14
CA SER A 16 30.10 5.22 22.67
C SER A 16 29.97 4.62 21.28
N SER A 17 29.46 3.39 21.21
CA SER A 17 28.84 2.87 20.01
C SER A 17 27.63 3.74 19.73
N ALA A 18 27.86 4.89 19.09
CA ALA A 18 26.82 5.58 18.36
C ALA A 18 26.30 4.56 17.35
N SER A 19 25.15 3.96 17.67
CA SER A 19 24.39 3.20 16.70
C SER A 19 24.06 4.19 15.61
N ILE A 20 24.81 4.14 14.51
CA ILE A 20 24.43 4.84 13.30
C ILE A 20 23.24 4.03 12.77
N ALA A 21 22.05 4.32 13.31
CA ALA A 21 20.83 4.03 12.59
C ALA A 21 20.99 4.72 11.23
N SER A 22 20.92 3.94 10.16
CA SER A 22 21.15 4.40 8.80
C SER A 22 20.17 5.53 8.48
N ALA A 23 20.66 6.77 8.35
CA ALA A 23 19.84 7.93 8.00
C ALA A 23 19.05 7.74 6.68
N LYS A 24 19.48 6.78 5.84
CA LYS A 24 18.82 6.42 4.59
C LYS A 24 17.47 5.73 4.82
N ASP A 25 17.35 4.85 5.80
CA ASP A 25 16.09 4.15 6.10
C ASP A 25 15.07 5.08 6.75
N GLN A 26 15.53 6.02 7.57
CA GLN A 26 14.65 7.03 8.17
C GLN A 26 14.09 7.98 7.11
N SER A 27 14.90 8.41 6.14
CA SER A 27 14.43 9.28 5.05
C SER A 27 13.39 8.62 4.13
N ALA A 28 13.45 7.30 3.95
CA ALA A 28 12.51 6.58 3.09
C ALA A 28 11.11 6.48 3.73
N ARG A 29 11.04 6.44 5.07
CA ARG A 29 9.78 6.39 5.84
C ARG A 29 9.07 7.74 5.92
N GLU A 30 9.78 8.83 5.65
CA GLU A 30 9.19 10.19 5.63
C GLU A 30 8.52 10.53 4.29
N LEU A 31 8.67 9.69 3.26
CA LEU A 31 8.02 9.89 1.97
C LEU A 31 6.50 9.63 2.08
N PRO A 32 5.66 10.29 1.25
CA PRO A 32 4.25 9.94 1.09
C PRO A 32 4.05 8.45 0.78
N PHE A 33 2.94 7.89 1.26
CA PHE A 33 2.68 6.45 1.15
C PHE A 33 2.80 5.90 -0.28
N ASP A 34 2.25 6.62 -1.26
CA ASP A 34 2.29 6.24 -2.68
C ASP A 34 3.71 6.32 -3.28
N GLU A 35 4.53 7.25 -2.80
CA GLU A 35 5.95 7.31 -3.16
C GLU A 35 6.74 6.16 -2.54
N ARG A 36 6.47 5.79 -1.27
CA ARG A 36 7.06 4.59 -0.64
C ARG A 36 6.70 3.34 -1.42
N ALA A 37 5.41 3.17 -1.72
CA ALA A 37 4.90 2.07 -2.53
C ALA A 37 5.59 1.99 -3.90
N ALA A 38 5.74 3.13 -4.61
CA ALA A 38 6.40 3.14 -5.91
C ALA A 38 7.90 2.80 -5.82
N ASN A 39 8.59 3.26 -4.77
CA ASN A 39 10.02 3.00 -4.55
C ASN A 39 10.32 1.55 -4.15
N MET A 40 9.37 0.82 -3.55
CA MET A 40 9.54 -0.60 -3.27
C MET A 40 9.77 -1.43 -4.55
N TYR A 41 9.13 -1.04 -5.66
CA TYR A 41 9.19 -1.78 -6.91
C TYR A 41 10.06 -1.07 -7.97
N SER A 42 9.57 0.07 -8.49
CA SER A 42 10.29 1.01 -9.35
C SER A 42 9.34 2.12 -9.82
N PRO A 43 9.56 3.40 -9.45
CA PRO A 43 8.68 4.51 -9.84
C PRO A 43 8.69 4.81 -11.35
N LEU A 44 9.62 4.20 -12.10
CA LEU A 44 9.77 4.36 -13.54
C LEU A 44 8.75 3.53 -14.34
N LEU A 45 8.12 2.51 -13.74
CA LEU A 45 7.12 1.70 -14.42
C LEU A 45 5.85 2.51 -14.63
N LYS A 46 5.31 2.47 -15.87
CA LYS A 46 4.11 3.22 -16.27
C LYS A 46 2.99 2.33 -16.80
N LYS A 47 3.20 1.01 -16.80
CA LYS A 47 2.28 -0.02 -17.30
C LYS A 47 2.18 -1.14 -16.29
N SER A 48 1.08 -1.88 -16.33
CA SER A 48 0.82 -2.94 -15.36
C SER A 48 0.22 -4.18 -16.04
N ILE A 49 0.46 -5.32 -15.41
CA ILE A 49 -0.19 -6.60 -15.71
C ILE A 49 -0.84 -7.05 -14.43
N LEU A 50 -2.17 -7.08 -14.41
CA LEU A 50 -2.96 -7.56 -13.30
C LEU A 50 -3.17 -9.07 -13.44
N ASN A 51 -2.86 -9.80 -12.39
CA ASN A 51 -3.09 -11.24 -12.22
C ASN A 51 -3.99 -11.43 -11.01
N VAL A 52 -5.25 -11.82 -11.22
CA VAL A 52 -6.21 -12.06 -10.12
C VAL A 52 -6.43 -13.57 -9.97
N THR A 53 -6.24 -14.07 -8.75
CA THR A 53 -6.55 -15.44 -8.34
C THR A 53 -7.73 -15.44 -7.37
N HIS A 54 -8.78 -16.18 -7.70
CA HIS A 54 -9.96 -16.42 -6.85
C HIS A 54 -10.59 -17.76 -7.27
N ASP A 55 -11.07 -18.57 -6.32
CA ASP A 55 -11.60 -19.92 -6.58
C ASP A 55 -10.65 -20.80 -7.39
N ASN A 56 -9.34 -20.72 -7.10
CA ASN A 56 -8.27 -21.40 -7.84
C ASN A 56 -8.19 -21.07 -9.36
N LYS A 57 -8.76 -19.93 -9.79
CA LYS A 57 -8.71 -19.48 -11.18
C LYS A 57 -7.90 -18.19 -11.32
N LEU A 58 -6.90 -18.23 -12.19
CA LEU A 58 -6.09 -17.08 -12.56
C LEU A 58 -6.67 -16.36 -13.78
N THR A 59 -6.85 -15.04 -13.67
CA THR A 59 -7.16 -14.15 -14.80
C THR A 59 -6.06 -13.11 -14.95
N THR A 60 -5.53 -12.95 -16.17
CA THR A 60 -4.47 -11.98 -16.48
C THR A 60 -5.00 -10.89 -17.42
N THR A 61 -4.74 -9.63 -17.10
CA THR A 61 -5.10 -8.46 -17.94
C THR A 61 -3.96 -7.46 -18.00
N THR A 62 -3.62 -6.97 -19.19
CA THR A 62 -2.54 -5.99 -19.40
C THR A 62 -3.10 -4.58 -19.59
N TYR A 63 -2.50 -3.60 -18.92
CA TYR A 63 -2.86 -2.18 -19.04
C TYR A 63 -1.68 -1.33 -19.50
N GLN A 64 -1.96 -0.40 -20.41
CA GLN A 64 -1.01 0.64 -20.83
C GLN A 64 -0.94 1.79 -19.79
N SER A 65 -1.10 1.47 -18.51
CA SER A 65 -1.17 2.41 -17.38
C SER A 65 -0.71 1.70 -16.11
N ILE A 66 -0.15 2.46 -15.16
CA ILE A 66 0.09 1.98 -13.79
C ILE A 66 -1.19 1.99 -12.94
N TYR A 67 -2.24 2.65 -13.41
CA TYR A 67 -3.55 2.64 -12.77
C TYR A 67 -4.43 1.52 -13.33
N ILE A 68 -4.94 0.67 -12.44
CA ILE A 68 -5.71 -0.54 -12.75
C ILE A 68 -7.20 -0.28 -12.48
N PRO A 69 -8.12 -0.61 -13.40
CA PRO A 69 -9.56 -0.53 -13.15
C PRO A 69 -9.99 -1.36 -11.96
N VAL A 70 -10.66 -0.73 -10.99
CA VAL A 70 -11.11 -1.44 -9.77
C VAL A 70 -12.11 -2.55 -10.09
N LYS A 71 -12.91 -2.37 -11.13
CA LYS A 71 -13.84 -3.39 -11.61
C LYS A 71 -13.14 -4.70 -11.98
N ASP A 72 -11.95 -4.62 -12.55
CA ASP A 72 -11.24 -5.81 -13.03
C ASP A 72 -10.50 -6.53 -11.89
N ILE A 73 -10.20 -5.83 -10.80
CA ILE A 73 -9.66 -6.42 -9.56
C ILE A 73 -10.71 -7.31 -8.89
N PHE A 74 -11.93 -6.79 -8.69
CA PHE A 74 -12.99 -7.48 -7.96
C PHE A 74 -13.97 -8.26 -8.85
N LYS A 75 -13.67 -8.41 -10.15
CA LYS A 75 -14.62 -8.96 -11.13
C LYS A 75 -15.12 -10.36 -10.78
N SER A 76 -14.27 -11.17 -10.15
CA SER A 76 -14.55 -12.56 -9.77
C SER A 76 -15.15 -12.69 -8.37
N THR A 77 -15.27 -11.61 -7.59
CA THR A 77 -15.72 -11.65 -6.19
C THR A 77 -17.19 -11.25 -6.05
N ALA A 78 -17.71 -11.35 -4.83
CA ALA A 78 -19.06 -10.89 -4.49
C ALA A 78 -19.16 -9.37 -4.25
N ALA A 79 -18.06 -8.62 -4.39
CA ALA A 79 -18.05 -7.19 -4.12
C ALA A 79 -18.96 -6.42 -5.09
N ILE A 80 -19.76 -5.49 -4.55
CA ILE A 80 -20.69 -4.67 -5.35
C ILE A 80 -20.03 -3.32 -5.61
N ILE A 81 -19.84 -2.99 -6.89
CA ILE A 81 -19.24 -1.72 -7.31
C ILE A 81 -20.31 -0.81 -7.90
N THR A 82 -20.44 0.38 -7.35
CA THR A 82 -21.40 1.40 -7.82
C THR A 82 -20.71 2.73 -8.11
N TRP A 83 -21.24 3.47 -9.08
CA TRP A 83 -20.78 4.80 -9.45
C TRP A 83 -21.90 5.82 -9.22
N ASP A 84 -21.64 6.83 -8.39
CA ASP A 84 -22.47 8.03 -8.26
C ASP A 84 -21.85 9.15 -9.08
N GLY A 85 -22.37 9.36 -10.30
CA GLY A 85 -21.92 10.42 -11.21
C GLY A 85 -22.17 11.84 -10.71
N LYS A 86 -23.14 12.04 -9.81
CA LYS A 86 -23.43 13.36 -9.24
C LYS A 86 -22.42 13.72 -8.16
N LYS A 87 -22.12 12.77 -7.27
CA LYS A 87 -21.11 12.94 -6.22
C LYS A 87 -19.68 12.73 -6.71
N LYS A 88 -19.51 12.13 -7.89
CA LYS A 88 -18.23 11.67 -8.43
C LYS A 88 -17.53 10.69 -7.49
N ILE A 89 -18.27 9.70 -7.00
CA ILE A 89 -17.79 8.69 -6.06
C ILE A 89 -18.02 7.30 -6.64
N THR A 90 -16.99 6.46 -6.55
CA THR A 90 -17.14 5.01 -6.71
C THR A 90 -17.13 4.35 -5.35
N THR A 91 -18.10 3.48 -5.10
CA THR A 91 -18.21 2.69 -3.88
C THR A 91 -17.99 1.22 -4.21
N ILE A 92 -17.12 0.56 -3.46
CA ILE A 92 -16.91 -0.89 -3.51
C ILE A 92 -17.37 -1.46 -2.18
N LYS A 93 -18.48 -2.18 -2.20
CA LYS A 93 -19.10 -2.76 -1.00
C LYS A 93 -18.74 -4.24 -0.90
N ASN A 94 -18.19 -4.63 0.25
CA ASN A 94 -17.97 -6.03 0.59
C ASN A 94 -18.11 -6.22 2.11
N GLN A 95 -18.59 -7.39 2.54
CA GLN A 95 -18.76 -7.76 3.95
C GLN A 95 -19.44 -6.68 4.84
N GLY A 96 -20.37 -5.91 4.28
CA GLY A 96 -21.10 -4.85 5.00
C GLY A 96 -20.36 -3.51 5.13
N GLN A 97 -19.11 -3.42 4.69
CA GLN A 97 -18.31 -2.19 4.66
C GLN A 97 -18.14 -1.67 3.23
N GLU A 98 -17.71 -0.42 3.11
CA GLU A 98 -17.64 0.32 1.85
C GLU A 98 -16.28 1.02 1.67
N LEU A 99 -15.56 0.67 0.61
CA LEU A 99 -14.40 1.44 0.15
C LEU A 99 -14.89 2.56 -0.78
N ILE A 100 -14.48 3.79 -0.48
CA ILE A 100 -14.91 5.00 -1.16
C ILE A 100 -13.74 5.60 -1.96
N LEU A 101 -13.93 5.68 -3.28
CA LEU A 101 -13.03 6.37 -4.20
C LEU A 101 -13.65 7.70 -4.59
N ASN A 102 -13.05 8.79 -4.13
CA ASN A 102 -13.58 10.13 -4.29
C ASN A 102 -12.85 10.89 -5.41
N PHE A 103 -13.60 11.26 -6.46
CA PHE A 103 -13.08 12.02 -7.62
C PHE A 103 -13.69 13.42 -7.72
N SER A 104 -14.33 13.89 -6.64
CA SER A 104 -15.03 15.19 -6.63
C SER A 104 -14.10 16.38 -6.46
N GLY A 105 -12.89 16.16 -5.92
CA GLY A 105 -11.97 17.21 -5.47
C GLY A 105 -12.35 17.84 -4.13
N ASN A 106 -13.50 17.48 -3.56
CA ASN A 106 -13.93 17.92 -2.23
C ASN A 106 -13.61 16.86 -1.18
N THR A 107 -13.42 17.27 0.07
CA THR A 107 -13.32 16.32 1.19
C THR A 107 -14.64 15.57 1.37
N VAL A 108 -14.55 14.25 1.50
CA VAL A 108 -15.68 13.38 1.86
C VAL A 108 -15.42 12.87 3.28
N LEU A 109 -16.36 13.10 4.18
CA LEU A 109 -16.30 12.53 5.53
C LEU A 109 -16.81 11.09 5.46
N ALA A 110 -16.01 10.16 5.96
CA ALA A 110 -16.40 8.76 6.04
C ALA A 110 -17.56 8.56 7.02
N GLU A 111 -18.58 7.80 6.61
CA GLU A 111 -19.55 7.23 7.54
C GLU A 111 -18.92 6.05 8.32
N GLN A 112 -19.61 5.55 9.35
CA GLN A 112 -19.06 4.54 10.29
C GLN A 112 -18.57 3.25 9.59
N ASN A 113 -19.18 2.86 8.48
CA ASN A 113 -18.85 1.66 7.71
C ASN A 113 -18.07 1.97 6.42
N GLN A 114 -17.56 3.19 6.28
CA GLN A 114 -16.87 3.64 5.08
C GLN A 114 -15.38 3.86 5.34
N VAL A 115 -14.58 3.45 4.37
CA VAL A 115 -13.16 3.76 4.31
C VAL A 115 -12.92 4.58 3.05
N VAL A 116 -12.63 5.87 3.22
CA VAL A 116 -12.25 6.77 2.12
C VAL A 116 -10.74 6.68 1.94
N ILE A 117 -10.28 6.26 0.76
CA ILE A 117 -8.85 6.24 0.44
C ILE A 117 -8.38 7.60 -0.11
N PRO A 118 -7.09 7.94 0.06
CA PRO A 118 -6.51 9.17 -0.46
C PRO A 118 -6.71 9.36 -1.97
N GLN A 119 -6.91 10.61 -2.39
CA GLN A 119 -7.25 10.93 -3.79
C GLN A 119 -6.08 10.68 -4.75
N GLU A 120 -4.86 10.83 -4.27
CA GLU A 120 -3.60 10.57 -4.97
C GLU A 120 -3.44 9.10 -5.40
N TRP A 121 -4.10 8.18 -4.70
CA TRP A 121 -4.03 6.74 -4.99
C TRP A 121 -4.94 6.32 -6.15
N VAL A 122 -5.86 7.20 -6.56
CA VAL A 122 -6.91 6.85 -7.50
C VAL A 122 -6.98 7.82 -8.67
N GLN A 123 -7.47 7.33 -9.79
CA GLN A 123 -7.69 8.14 -10.98
C GLN A 123 -9.03 7.78 -11.61
N LEU A 124 -9.80 8.78 -12.02
CA LEU A 124 -10.95 8.62 -12.91
C LEU A 124 -10.53 8.98 -14.32
N LYS A 125 -10.41 7.99 -15.21
CA LYS A 125 -10.01 8.20 -16.60
C LYS A 125 -11.05 7.59 -17.52
N ASN A 126 -11.59 8.39 -18.44
CA ASN A 126 -12.63 7.97 -19.40
C ASN A 126 -13.84 7.29 -18.73
N GLY A 127 -14.25 7.78 -17.56
CA GLY A 127 -15.36 7.22 -16.78
C GLY A 127 -15.05 5.92 -16.04
N VAL A 128 -13.79 5.47 -16.05
CA VAL A 128 -13.34 4.27 -15.33
C VAL A 128 -12.58 4.68 -14.07
N SER A 129 -13.05 4.21 -12.92
CA SER A 129 -12.33 4.34 -11.66
C SER A 129 -11.19 3.35 -11.59
N THR A 130 -10.01 3.87 -11.29
CA THR A 130 -8.76 3.11 -11.28
C THR A 130 -7.98 3.41 -10.01
N ILE A 131 -7.19 2.43 -9.55
CA ILE A 131 -6.29 2.55 -8.40
C ILE A 131 -4.84 2.35 -8.84
N ASN A 132 -3.91 3.06 -8.21
CA ASN A 132 -2.48 2.94 -8.47
C ASN A 132 -2.01 1.52 -8.11
N ALA A 133 -1.42 0.81 -9.09
CA ALA A 133 -0.91 -0.54 -8.93
C ALA A 133 0.10 -0.67 -7.77
N PHE A 134 0.98 0.31 -7.59
CA PHE A 134 1.96 0.27 -6.50
C PHE A 134 1.27 0.30 -5.14
N VAL A 135 0.31 1.20 -4.96
CA VAL A 135 -0.43 1.34 -3.69
C VAL A 135 -1.23 0.07 -3.39
N LEU A 136 -2.02 -0.41 -4.36
CA LEU A 136 -2.79 -1.64 -4.20
C LEU A 136 -1.90 -2.81 -3.77
N THR A 137 -0.76 -2.95 -4.45
CA THR A 137 0.16 -4.06 -4.18
C THR A 137 0.86 -3.87 -2.84
N TYR A 138 1.26 -2.66 -2.49
CA TYR A 138 2.02 -2.39 -1.27
C TYR A 138 1.19 -2.59 0.00
N ILE A 139 -0.11 -2.29 -0.04
CA ILE A 139 -1.00 -2.44 1.12
C ILE A 139 -1.06 -3.90 1.57
N PHE A 140 -1.22 -4.87 0.67
CA PHE A 140 -1.40 -6.28 0.98
C PHE A 140 -0.17 -7.15 0.67
N GLU A 141 1.01 -6.53 0.51
CA GLU A 141 2.21 -7.21 -0.01
C GLU A 141 2.65 -8.34 0.93
N TYR A 142 2.73 -9.56 0.39
CA TYR A 142 3.10 -10.75 1.16
C TYR A 142 4.49 -10.64 1.81
N TYR A 143 5.41 -9.92 1.17
CA TYR A 143 6.77 -9.67 1.67
C TYR A 143 6.95 -8.27 2.30
N ALA A 144 5.87 -7.66 2.81
CA ALA A 144 5.92 -6.32 3.38
C ALA A 144 6.80 -6.21 4.63
N ASP A 145 7.33 -5.00 4.86
CA ASP A 145 7.95 -4.62 6.13
C ASP A 145 6.86 -4.29 7.15
N GLU A 146 6.66 -5.17 8.13
CA GLU A 146 5.67 -4.99 9.21
C GLU A 146 5.96 -3.81 10.14
N SER A 147 7.12 -3.16 10.00
CA SER A 147 7.43 -1.94 10.74
C SER A 147 6.96 -0.65 10.05
N ASP A 148 6.39 -0.72 8.84
CA ASP A 148 5.61 0.38 8.25
C ASP A 148 4.18 0.37 8.82
N HIS A 149 4.00 1.03 9.97
CA HIS A 149 2.73 1.06 10.69
C HIS A 149 1.58 1.66 9.85
N GLU A 150 1.84 2.63 8.97
CA GLU A 150 0.80 3.20 8.11
C GLU A 150 0.27 2.14 7.13
N ARG A 151 1.14 1.29 6.58
CA ARG A 151 0.75 0.18 5.72
C ARG A 151 -0.11 -0.84 6.46
N VAL A 152 0.32 -1.25 7.66
CA VAL A 152 -0.43 -2.18 8.52
C VAL A 152 -1.82 -1.62 8.84
N GLU A 153 -1.93 -0.34 9.20
CA GLU A 153 -3.21 0.31 9.44
C GLU A 153 -4.12 0.31 8.21
N TRP A 154 -3.56 0.50 7.00
CA TRP A 154 -4.34 0.42 5.77
C TRP A 154 -4.78 -1.00 5.42
N GLU A 155 -3.92 -1.99 5.64
CA GLU A 155 -4.27 -3.40 5.47
C GLU A 155 -5.45 -3.78 6.38
N GLU A 156 -5.36 -3.49 7.69
CA GLU A 156 -6.43 -3.75 8.66
C GLU A 156 -7.74 -3.05 8.29
N ARG A 157 -7.66 -1.76 7.92
CA ARG A 157 -8.85 -0.99 7.52
C ARG A 157 -9.50 -1.52 6.25
N LEU A 158 -8.77 -2.24 5.40
CA LEU A 158 -9.24 -2.73 4.12
C LEU A 158 -9.42 -4.26 4.09
N GLU A 159 -9.30 -4.95 5.23
CA GLU A 159 -9.49 -6.41 5.35
C GLU A 159 -10.85 -6.86 4.80
N PHE A 160 -11.89 -6.03 4.94
CA PHE A 160 -13.24 -6.30 4.42
C PHE A 160 -13.29 -6.46 2.88
N LEU A 161 -12.27 -6.04 2.14
CA LEU A 161 -12.15 -6.25 0.70
C LEU A 161 -11.85 -7.71 0.34
N ASP A 162 -11.52 -8.53 1.33
CA ASP A 162 -11.29 -9.98 1.21
C ASP A 162 -10.09 -10.35 0.34
N ILE A 163 -9.16 -9.40 0.17
CA ILE A 163 -7.87 -9.63 -0.45
C ILE A 163 -7.00 -10.34 0.59
N LYS A 164 -6.59 -11.56 0.28
CA LYS A 164 -5.72 -12.37 1.13
C LYS A 164 -4.30 -11.83 1.14
N GLN A 165 -3.78 -11.50 -0.05
CA GLN A 165 -2.44 -10.99 -0.24
C GLN A 165 -2.27 -10.43 -1.66
N THR A 166 -1.23 -9.62 -1.82
CA THR A 166 -0.69 -9.21 -3.11
C THR A 166 0.77 -9.58 -3.23
N THR A 167 1.27 -9.62 -4.46
CA THR A 167 2.71 -9.66 -4.72
C THR A 167 3.02 -8.77 -5.91
N GLY A 168 4.02 -7.92 -5.77
CA GLY A 168 4.49 -7.04 -6.82
C GLY A 168 5.81 -7.46 -7.43
N ILE A 169 5.88 -7.48 -8.75
CA ILE A 169 7.14 -7.76 -9.45
C ILE A 169 7.38 -6.67 -10.50
N ALA A 170 8.50 -5.97 -10.38
CA ALA A 170 9.03 -5.12 -11.43
C ALA A 170 9.59 -6.00 -12.57
N GLY A 171 8.78 -6.24 -13.59
CA GLY A 171 9.12 -7.15 -14.67
C GLY A 171 10.22 -6.61 -15.59
N VAL A 172 11.03 -7.52 -16.16
CA VAL A 172 12.03 -7.18 -17.17
C VAL A 172 11.43 -6.60 -18.46
N ASP A 173 10.12 -6.83 -18.66
CA ASP A 173 9.30 -6.28 -19.73
C ASP A 173 8.88 -4.82 -19.48
N ARG A 174 9.34 -4.22 -18.37
CA ARG A 174 9.02 -2.86 -17.91
C ARG A 174 7.53 -2.67 -17.56
N ASN A 175 6.85 -3.75 -17.18
CA ASN A 175 5.53 -3.70 -16.56
C ASN A 175 5.64 -3.97 -15.05
N MET A 176 4.75 -3.35 -14.28
CA MET A 176 4.46 -3.77 -12.92
C MET A 176 3.53 -4.99 -12.96
N HIS A 177 4.02 -6.17 -12.59
CA HIS A 177 3.18 -7.35 -12.43
C HIS A 177 2.56 -7.30 -11.03
N VAL A 178 1.23 -7.25 -10.98
CA VAL A 178 0.44 -7.19 -9.76
C VAL A 178 -0.31 -8.50 -9.62
N PHE A 179 0.05 -9.31 -8.64
CA PHE A 179 -0.68 -10.50 -8.26
C PHE A 179 -1.61 -10.15 -7.11
N VAL A 180 -2.90 -10.45 -7.25
CA VAL A 180 -3.92 -10.27 -6.21
C VAL A 180 -4.55 -11.63 -5.97
N GLU A 181 -4.50 -12.11 -4.74
CA GLU A 181 -5.17 -13.33 -4.30
C GLU A 181 -6.27 -12.95 -3.32
N PHE A 182 -7.48 -13.45 -3.56
CA PHE A 182 -8.62 -13.30 -2.66
C PHE A 182 -8.75 -14.53 -1.76
N ASN A 183 -9.44 -14.39 -0.62
CA ASN A 183 -9.83 -15.54 0.17
C ASN A 183 -10.90 -16.38 -0.58
N ASP A 184 -10.94 -17.70 -0.28
CA ASP A 184 -11.94 -18.66 -0.79
C ASP A 184 -13.14 -18.79 0.17
#